data_AF-A0AA42XSW7-F1
#
_entry.id   AF-A0AA42XSW7-F1
#
_cell.length_a   1.000
_cell.length_b   1.000
_cell.length_c   1.000
_cell.angle_alpha   90.00
_cell.angle_beta   90.00
_cell.angle_gamma   90.00
#
_symmetry.space_group_name_H-M   'P 1'
#
loop_
_entity.id
_entity.type
_entity.pdbx_description
1 polymer ?
#
loop_
_entity_poly.entity_id
_entity_poly.type
_entity_poly.pdbx_seq_one_letter_code
_entity_poly.pdbx_strand_id
1 'polypeptide(L)'
;MEHPVLDLSASGFLFASPNGKIWNPGAEIEGQLIIHGEPVLDSKVRVARVQALATGSRVGVDAQQTIAVIDMLELDADRAFRAGLQAGPAAYANLLPKNYLDAVSSIKDFLLYYRPLLDREESRIRAKGDHERPLRDLVERSFETLDRRWRQLVTDASRAGWELRADPAAHHAAKRYTEATITPLLKGCPLIDRTWNKPLGYAGDYHVMEYYYRDEFEGPTAFDQIMHKLFVQNPMARGVVSRARFLVELMDAEHERLARSGTSEFAVANLGCGSGREVQIWAETTARRGPATWTLIDQEEEALAVAYQIGHKAIRGAERPAELKLLHLSFSKLLRHPEAFKFEDQNYIFSSGLFDYLRLDRAQTIAKALYDRLVPGGRLAIGNAIGPNTNFWPPEFVADWPILYRSKDDMEAMAALLPGSAEVDVVVEPGGAYYFLLVRKG
;
A
#
# COMPACT_ATOMS: atom_id res chain seq x y z
N MET A 1 -4.12 -21.75 35.82
CA MET A 1 -3.78 -22.23 34.46
C MET A 1 -3.37 -21.00 33.68
N GLU A 2 -2.16 -20.99 33.13
CA GLU A 2 -1.62 -19.83 32.42
C GLU A 2 -2.05 -19.86 30.95
N HIS A 3 -2.34 -18.68 30.41
CA HIS A 3 -2.76 -18.50 29.04
C HIS A 3 -1.96 -17.35 28.42
N PRO A 4 -1.25 -17.54 27.30
CA PRO A 4 -0.45 -16.47 26.70
C PRO A 4 -1.36 -15.40 26.10
N VAL A 5 -1.04 -14.14 26.40
CA VAL A 5 -1.69 -12.96 25.82
C VAL A 5 -1.15 -12.77 24.40
N LEU A 6 -2.06 -12.56 23.46
CA LEU A 6 -1.78 -12.41 22.03
C LEU A 6 -1.85 -10.94 21.59
N ASP A 7 -2.70 -10.16 22.23
CA ASP A 7 -2.99 -8.76 21.87
C ASP A 7 -3.60 -8.02 23.07
N LEU A 8 -3.39 -6.70 23.15
CA LEU A 8 -3.84 -5.85 24.25
C LEU A 8 -4.33 -4.51 23.70
N SER A 9 -5.48 -4.03 24.16
CA SER A 9 -6.07 -2.76 23.75
C SER A 9 -6.71 -2.04 24.93
N ALA A 10 -7.02 -0.75 24.79
CA ALA A 10 -7.67 0.03 25.84
C ALA A 10 -9.00 -0.56 26.36
N SER A 11 -9.67 -1.42 25.59
CA SER A 11 -10.93 -2.08 25.96
C SER A 11 -10.76 -3.52 26.48
N GLY A 12 -9.55 -4.06 26.52
CA GLY A 12 -9.29 -5.40 27.04
C GLY A 12 -8.13 -6.11 26.36
N PHE A 13 -8.15 -7.44 26.33
CA PHE A 13 -7.03 -8.22 25.82
C PHE A 13 -7.48 -9.55 25.21
N LEU A 14 -6.61 -10.12 24.39
CA LEU A 14 -6.82 -11.40 23.71
C LEU A 14 -5.83 -12.42 24.26
N PHE A 15 -6.27 -13.61 24.63
CA PHE A 15 -5.37 -14.70 25.01
C PHE A 15 -5.67 -16.00 24.27
N ALA A 16 -4.68 -16.88 24.17
CA ALA A 16 -4.85 -18.24 23.65
C ALA A 16 -5.12 -19.23 24.78
N SER A 17 -6.13 -20.08 24.59
CA SER A 17 -6.49 -21.17 25.50
C SER A 17 -6.34 -22.52 24.80
N PRO A 18 -5.64 -23.51 25.38
CA PRO A 18 -5.45 -24.82 24.78
C PRO A 18 -6.75 -25.64 24.70
N ASN A 19 -6.74 -26.68 23.85
CA ASN A 19 -7.86 -27.61 23.70
C ASN A 19 -8.32 -28.21 25.04
N GLY A 20 -9.64 -28.23 25.26
CA GLY A 20 -10.28 -28.85 26.42
C GLY A 20 -10.96 -27.87 27.40
N LYS A 21 -10.66 -26.58 27.34
CA LYS A 21 -11.37 -25.55 28.14
C LYS A 21 -12.41 -24.83 27.29
N ILE A 22 -13.67 -24.88 27.71
CA ILE A 22 -14.78 -24.21 27.06
C ILE A 22 -14.93 -22.81 27.66
N TRP A 23 -14.96 -21.80 26.81
CA TRP A 23 -15.21 -20.41 27.18
C TRP A 23 -16.52 -19.95 26.55
N ASN A 24 -17.35 -19.26 27.34
CA ASN A 24 -18.65 -18.77 26.89
C ASN A 24 -18.62 -17.24 26.81
N PRO A 25 -18.94 -16.63 25.66
CA PRO A 25 -19.17 -15.19 25.59
C PRO A 25 -20.18 -14.73 26.65
N GLY A 26 -19.86 -13.64 27.33
CA GLY A 26 -20.63 -13.08 28.43
C GLY A 26 -20.25 -13.60 29.81
N ALA A 27 -19.50 -14.69 29.93
CA ALA A 27 -19.07 -15.24 31.21
C ALA A 27 -18.05 -14.33 31.91
N GLU A 28 -18.19 -14.19 33.22
CA GLU A 28 -17.17 -13.58 34.07
C GLU A 28 -16.13 -14.64 34.46
N ILE A 29 -14.87 -14.27 34.32
CA ILE A 29 -13.74 -15.12 34.64
C ILE A 29 -12.83 -14.33 35.58
N GLU A 30 -12.42 -14.97 36.66
CA GLU A 30 -11.47 -14.39 37.61
C GLU A 30 -10.07 -14.88 37.23
N GLY A 31 -9.13 -13.95 37.16
CA GLY A 31 -7.79 -14.27 36.74
C GLY A 31 -6.84 -13.10 36.86
N GLN A 32 -5.56 -13.46 36.82
CA GLN A 32 -4.48 -12.51 36.88
C GLN A 32 -3.89 -12.32 35.48
N LEU A 33 -3.83 -11.09 35.01
CA LEU A 33 -3.02 -10.73 33.85
C LEU A 33 -1.60 -10.46 34.34
N ILE A 34 -0.62 -11.18 33.80
CA ILE A 34 0.80 -10.99 34.14
C ILE A 34 1.51 -10.46 32.90
N ILE A 35 2.15 -9.30 33.02
CA ILE A 35 2.97 -8.71 31.97
C ILE A 35 4.39 -8.56 32.52
N HIS A 36 5.38 -9.16 31.82
CA HIS A 36 6.78 -9.15 32.23
C HIS A 36 7.04 -9.63 33.67
N GLY A 37 6.28 -10.62 34.15
CA GLY A 37 6.46 -11.24 35.46
C GLY A 37 5.77 -10.53 36.63
N GLU A 38 5.11 -9.40 36.38
CA GLU A 38 4.34 -8.66 37.40
C GLU A 38 2.84 -8.83 37.17
N PRO A 39 2.04 -9.06 38.22
CA PRO A 39 0.59 -9.11 38.11
C PRO A 39 -0.02 -7.72 37.93
N VAL A 40 -0.66 -7.47 36.79
CA VAL A 40 -1.12 -6.14 36.37
C VAL A 40 -2.63 -5.97 36.35
N LEU A 41 -3.39 -7.06 36.37
CA LEU A 41 -4.83 -7.05 36.63
C LEU A 41 -5.17 -8.26 37.47
N ASP A 42 -5.82 -8.06 38.60
CA ASP A 42 -6.31 -9.11 39.49
C ASP A 42 -7.79 -8.83 39.78
N SER A 43 -8.64 -9.21 38.83
CA SER A 43 -10.06 -8.89 38.88
C SER A 43 -10.89 -9.83 38.03
N LYS A 44 -12.22 -9.72 38.17
CA LYS A 44 -13.17 -10.37 37.27
C LYS A 44 -13.18 -9.64 35.94
N VAL A 45 -12.94 -10.38 34.88
CA VAL A 45 -13.00 -9.89 33.51
C VAL A 45 -14.07 -10.63 32.73
N ARG A 46 -14.63 -10.01 31.70
CA ARG A 46 -15.74 -10.60 30.95
C ARG A 46 -15.25 -11.16 29.62
N VAL A 47 -15.59 -12.40 29.32
CA VAL A 47 -15.33 -12.97 27.99
C VAL A 47 -16.21 -12.25 26.97
N ALA A 48 -15.60 -11.44 26.10
CA ALA A 48 -16.32 -10.69 25.07
C ALA A 48 -16.57 -11.54 23.82
N ARG A 49 -15.57 -12.33 23.41
CA ARG A 49 -15.64 -13.16 22.21
C ARG A 49 -14.78 -14.41 22.35
N VAL A 50 -15.18 -15.48 21.68
CA VAL A 50 -14.41 -16.73 21.60
C VAL A 50 -14.33 -17.16 20.15
N GLN A 51 -13.11 -17.40 19.66
CA GLN A 51 -12.84 -17.92 18.32
C GLN A 51 -12.17 -19.28 18.45
N ALA A 52 -12.85 -20.33 18.00
CA ALA A 52 -12.30 -21.68 17.99
C ALA A 52 -11.16 -21.80 16.95
N LEU A 53 -10.11 -22.54 17.30
CA LEU A 53 -8.96 -22.89 16.46
C LEU A 53 -8.74 -24.41 16.50
N ALA A 54 -7.98 -24.95 15.53
CA ALA A 54 -7.68 -26.38 15.48
C ALA A 54 -6.99 -26.93 16.76
N THR A 55 -6.22 -26.08 17.47
CA THR A 55 -5.46 -26.44 18.66
C THR A 55 -5.94 -25.77 19.95
N GLY A 56 -7.10 -25.10 19.92
CA GLY A 56 -7.65 -24.43 21.12
C GLY A 56 -8.69 -23.37 20.80
N SER A 57 -8.70 -22.29 21.58
CA SER A 57 -9.54 -21.11 21.35
C SER A 57 -8.73 -19.82 21.56
N ARG A 58 -9.05 -18.78 20.79
CA ARG A 58 -8.68 -17.39 21.12
C ARG A 58 -9.83 -16.75 21.86
N VAL A 59 -9.55 -16.22 23.04
CA VAL A 59 -10.55 -15.65 23.95
C VAL A 59 -10.27 -14.17 24.08
N GLY A 60 -11.18 -13.36 23.55
CA GLY A 60 -11.15 -11.91 23.72
C GLY A 60 -11.91 -11.53 24.97
N VAL A 61 -11.28 -10.72 25.80
CA VAL A 61 -11.78 -10.28 27.09
C VAL A 61 -12.04 -8.78 27.03
N ASP A 62 -13.18 -8.37 27.58
CA ASP A 62 -13.50 -6.97 27.88
C ASP A 62 -13.10 -6.69 29.33
N ALA A 63 -12.17 -5.76 29.51
CA ALA A 63 -11.72 -5.31 30.83
C ALA A 63 -12.43 -3.99 31.13
N GLN A 64 -13.48 -4.05 31.97
CA GLN A 64 -14.32 -2.89 32.32
C GLN A 64 -13.56 -1.74 33.04
N GLN A 65 -12.27 -1.92 33.35
CA GLN A 65 -11.39 -0.90 33.93
C GLN A 65 -10.48 -0.29 32.86
N THR A 66 -11.05 0.56 32.00
CA THR A 66 -10.38 1.22 30.86
C THR A 66 -9.13 2.01 31.26
N ILE A 67 -9.10 2.57 32.48
CA ILE A 67 -8.00 3.42 32.98
C ILE A 67 -6.72 2.61 33.20
N ALA A 68 -6.83 1.42 33.83
CA ALA A 68 -5.66 0.59 34.10
C ALA A 68 -4.99 0.11 32.80
N VAL A 69 -5.76 -0.17 31.74
CA VAL A 69 -5.21 -0.62 30.46
C VAL A 69 -4.55 0.52 29.67
N ILE A 70 -5.07 1.74 29.79
CA ILE A 70 -4.42 2.94 29.21
C ILE A 70 -3.09 3.20 29.92
N ASP A 71 -3.08 3.25 31.26
CA ASP A 71 -1.85 3.41 32.04
C ASP A 71 -0.83 2.30 31.75
N MET A 72 -1.29 1.08 31.46
CA MET A 72 -0.45 -0.06 31.05
C MET A 72 0.16 0.10 29.66
N LEU A 73 -0.61 0.57 28.67
CA LEU A 73 -0.08 0.87 27.34
C LEU A 73 0.95 2.00 27.41
N GLU A 74 0.73 3.00 28.28
CA GLU A 74 1.69 4.06 28.54
C GLU A 74 2.96 3.55 29.24
N LEU A 75 2.83 2.63 30.21
CA LEU A 75 3.97 1.99 30.88
C LEU A 75 4.78 1.08 29.94
N ASP A 76 4.12 0.32 29.07
CA ASP A 76 4.79 -0.51 28.06
C ASP A 76 5.52 0.38 27.04
N ALA A 77 4.87 1.46 26.58
CA ALA A 77 5.50 2.46 25.73
C ALA A 77 6.69 3.14 26.41
N ASP A 78 6.59 3.49 27.71
CA ASP A 78 7.69 4.09 28.49
C ASP A 78 8.84 3.10 28.69
N ARG A 79 8.57 1.81 28.94
CA ARG A 79 9.60 0.78 29.02
C ARG A 79 10.28 0.55 27.67
N ALA A 80 9.52 0.46 26.59
CA ALA A 80 10.06 0.34 25.23
C ALA A 80 10.92 1.57 24.87
N PHE A 81 10.48 2.77 25.25
CA PHE A 81 11.23 4.01 25.11
C PHE A 81 12.56 3.95 25.89
N ARG A 82 12.53 3.59 27.18
CA ARG A 82 13.73 3.45 28.03
C ARG A 82 14.71 2.40 27.51
N ALA A 83 14.21 1.24 27.08
CA ALA A 83 15.03 0.20 26.46
C ALA A 83 15.68 0.70 25.17
N GLY A 84 14.93 1.46 24.36
CA GLY A 84 15.43 2.13 23.17
C GLY A 84 16.55 3.14 23.46
N LEU A 85 16.40 3.96 24.51
CA LEU A 85 17.43 4.91 24.94
C LEU A 85 18.74 4.22 25.35
N GLN A 86 18.64 3.08 26.03
CA GLN A 86 19.82 2.34 26.53
C GLN A 86 20.53 1.58 25.41
N ALA A 87 19.77 0.91 24.55
CA ALA A 87 20.33 -0.03 23.58
C ALA A 87 20.68 0.63 22.23
N GLY A 88 19.99 1.73 21.90
CA GLY A 88 20.18 2.45 20.63
C GLY A 88 19.92 1.59 19.39
N PRO A 89 20.33 2.05 18.19
CA PRO A 89 20.14 1.29 16.95
C PRO A 89 20.99 0.00 16.89
N ALA A 90 22.04 -0.09 17.72
CA ALA A 90 22.93 -1.25 17.78
C ALA A 90 22.21 -2.54 18.22
N ALA A 91 21.14 -2.41 19.01
CA ALA A 91 20.30 -3.53 19.42
C ALA A 91 19.73 -4.30 18.23
N TYR A 92 19.28 -3.56 17.21
CA TYR A 92 18.76 -4.15 15.97
C TYR A 92 19.89 -4.63 15.07
N ALA A 93 20.98 -3.86 14.98
CA ALA A 93 22.12 -4.20 14.13
C ALA A 93 22.73 -5.57 14.47
N ASN A 94 22.80 -5.93 15.75
CA ASN A 94 23.36 -7.21 16.21
C ASN A 94 22.53 -8.43 15.76
N LEU A 95 21.28 -8.24 15.36
CA LEU A 95 20.39 -9.29 14.87
C LEU A 95 20.45 -9.44 13.34
N LEU A 96 21.25 -8.62 12.66
CA LEU A 96 21.23 -8.51 11.21
C LEU A 96 22.52 -9.03 10.57
N PRO A 97 22.40 -9.70 9.41
CA PRO A 97 23.58 -10.17 8.72
C PRO A 97 24.38 -9.00 8.13
N LYS A 98 25.69 -9.21 8.00
CA LYS A 98 26.64 -8.16 7.57
C LYS A 98 26.27 -7.58 6.19
N ASN A 99 25.80 -8.40 5.25
CA ASN A 99 25.41 -7.94 3.91
C ASN A 99 24.30 -6.88 3.96
N TYR A 100 23.31 -7.04 4.85
CA TYR A 100 22.25 -6.06 5.04
C TYR A 100 22.77 -4.77 5.68
N LEU A 101 23.60 -4.89 6.72
CA LEU A 101 24.22 -3.73 7.37
C LEU A 101 25.10 -2.93 6.40
N ASP A 102 25.89 -3.60 5.56
CA ASP A 102 26.74 -2.96 4.54
C ASP A 102 25.89 -2.23 3.49
N ALA A 103 24.79 -2.84 3.02
CA ALA A 103 23.88 -2.23 2.05
C ALA A 103 23.21 -0.97 2.60
N VAL A 104 22.67 -1.05 3.82
CA VAL A 104 22.06 0.11 4.50
C VAL A 104 23.11 1.19 4.81
N SER A 105 24.32 0.81 5.24
CA SER A 105 25.39 1.78 5.48
C SER A 105 25.79 2.51 4.19
N SER A 106 25.85 1.81 3.05
CA SER A 106 26.17 2.43 1.76
C SER A 106 25.12 3.47 1.33
N ILE A 107 23.84 3.24 1.64
CA ILE A 107 22.77 4.22 1.47
C ILE A 107 22.95 5.40 2.43
N LYS A 108 23.22 5.13 3.71
CA LYS A 108 23.46 6.17 4.72
C LYS A 108 24.60 7.10 4.30
N ASP A 109 25.72 6.53 3.86
CA ASP A 109 26.90 7.27 3.42
C ASP A 109 26.61 8.11 2.18
N PHE A 110 25.81 7.57 1.23
CA PHE A 110 25.31 8.34 0.09
C PHE A 110 24.54 9.59 0.56
N LEU A 111 23.56 9.42 1.45
CA LEU A 111 22.70 10.51 1.93
C LEU A 111 23.51 11.56 2.71
N LEU A 112 24.35 11.13 3.64
CA LEU A 112 25.16 12.00 4.49
C LEU A 112 26.25 12.75 3.71
N TYR A 113 26.75 12.19 2.61
CA TYR A 113 27.73 12.85 1.76
C TYR A 113 27.09 13.89 0.83
N TYR A 114 26.02 13.51 0.12
CA TYR A 114 25.47 14.37 -0.93
C TYR A 114 24.63 15.53 -0.38
N ARG A 115 23.98 15.38 0.78
CA ARG A 115 23.21 16.47 1.41
C ARG A 115 24.05 17.73 1.64
N PRO A 116 25.12 17.72 2.46
CA PRO A 116 25.91 18.93 2.71
C PRO A 116 26.60 19.47 1.46
N LEU A 117 26.95 18.61 0.49
CA LEU A 117 27.52 19.04 -0.79
C LEU A 117 26.52 19.88 -1.59
N LEU A 118 25.28 19.40 -1.71
CA LEU A 118 24.21 20.08 -2.44
C LEU A 118 23.73 21.33 -1.70
N ASP A 119 23.60 21.27 -0.37
CA ASP A 119 23.20 22.42 0.45
C ASP A 119 24.18 23.60 0.32
N ARG A 120 25.49 23.30 0.24
CA ARG A 120 26.54 24.31 0.04
C ARG A 120 26.42 24.98 -1.33
N GLU A 121 26.21 24.20 -2.38
CA GLU A 121 26.07 24.73 -3.75
C GLU A 121 24.77 25.50 -3.94
N GLU A 122 23.66 25.00 -3.39
CA GLU A 122 22.38 25.71 -3.34
C GLU A 122 22.54 27.08 -2.64
N SER A 123 23.18 27.12 -1.47
CA SER A 123 23.44 28.35 -0.73
C SER A 123 24.27 29.35 -1.55
N ARG A 124 25.30 28.87 -2.25
CA ARG A 124 26.15 29.69 -3.13
C ARG A 124 25.37 30.27 -4.31
N ILE A 125 24.43 29.51 -4.87
CA ILE A 125 23.57 29.94 -5.96
C ILE A 125 22.58 31.01 -5.47
N ARG A 126 21.90 30.76 -4.34
CA ARG A 126 20.93 31.70 -3.75
C ARG A 126 21.56 33.04 -3.37
N ALA A 127 22.83 33.04 -2.95
CA ALA A 127 23.55 34.28 -2.64
C ALA A 127 23.77 35.22 -3.84
N LYS A 128 23.59 34.76 -5.09
CA LYS A 128 23.87 35.53 -6.31
C LYS A 128 22.66 36.29 -6.87
N GLY A 129 21.49 36.23 -6.23
CA GLY A 129 20.28 36.92 -6.68
C GLY A 129 19.43 36.04 -7.59
N ASP A 130 19.57 36.16 -8.92
CA ASP A 130 18.78 35.34 -9.87
C ASP A 130 19.19 33.86 -9.78
N HIS A 131 18.32 33.04 -9.17
CA HIS A 131 18.65 31.69 -8.71
C HIS A 131 17.71 30.59 -9.24
N GLU A 132 16.56 30.91 -9.83
CA GLU A 132 15.58 29.89 -10.24
C GLU A 132 16.16 28.92 -11.28
N ARG A 133 16.71 29.46 -12.37
CA ARG A 133 17.31 28.65 -13.44
C ARG A 133 18.58 27.93 -12.95
N PRO A 134 19.55 28.59 -12.28
CA PRO A 134 20.72 27.87 -11.74
C PRO A 134 20.40 26.76 -10.73
N LEU A 135 19.34 26.89 -9.92
CA LEU A 135 18.90 25.83 -9.01
C LEU A 135 18.27 24.65 -9.77
N ARG A 136 17.42 24.92 -10.75
CA ARG A 136 16.87 23.87 -11.62
C ARG A 136 17.99 23.08 -12.29
N ASP A 137 18.95 23.79 -12.89
CA ASP A 137 20.14 23.22 -13.51
C ASP A 137 20.99 22.39 -12.52
N LEU A 138 21.11 22.82 -11.26
CA LEU A 138 21.80 22.06 -10.20
C LEU A 138 21.07 20.74 -9.93
N VAL A 139 19.75 20.79 -9.74
CA VAL A 139 18.91 19.63 -9.44
C VAL A 139 18.95 18.61 -10.58
N GLU A 140 18.71 19.04 -11.82
CA GLU A 140 18.67 18.16 -12.99
C GLU A 140 20.00 17.44 -13.22
N ARG A 141 21.12 18.17 -13.28
CA ARG A 141 22.45 17.56 -13.49
C ARG A 141 22.87 16.64 -12.34
N SER A 142 22.50 17.00 -11.11
CA SER A 142 22.81 16.15 -9.95
C SER A 142 21.99 14.87 -9.99
N PHE A 143 20.70 14.94 -10.32
CA PHE A 143 19.86 13.76 -10.51
C PHE A 143 20.43 12.82 -11.58
N GLU A 144 20.78 13.34 -12.76
CA GLU A 144 21.37 12.54 -13.85
C GLU A 144 22.65 11.81 -13.42
N THR A 145 23.45 12.45 -12.56
CA THR A 145 24.68 11.87 -12.02
C THR A 145 24.42 10.80 -10.95
N LEU A 146 23.39 11.00 -10.13
CA LEU A 146 23.14 10.21 -8.93
C LEU A 146 22.22 9.01 -9.16
N ASP A 147 21.31 9.08 -10.14
CA ASP A 147 20.24 8.09 -10.36
C ASP A 147 20.77 6.65 -10.46
N ARG A 148 21.76 6.41 -11.33
CA ARG A 148 22.32 5.06 -11.51
C ARG A 148 22.88 4.49 -10.21
N ARG A 149 23.60 5.30 -9.43
CA ARG A 149 24.18 4.85 -8.15
C ARG A 149 23.09 4.57 -7.12
N TRP A 150 22.08 5.44 -7.05
CA TRP A 150 20.94 5.27 -6.16
C TRP A 150 20.17 3.97 -6.46
N ARG A 151 19.86 3.70 -7.73
CA ARG A 151 19.17 2.46 -8.16
C ARG A 151 19.94 1.21 -7.74
N GLN A 152 21.26 1.23 -7.90
CA GLN A 152 22.11 0.11 -7.48
C GLN A 152 22.02 -0.11 -5.96
N LEU A 153 22.16 0.96 -5.18
CA LEU A 153 22.05 0.88 -3.71
C LEU A 153 20.69 0.34 -3.25
N VAL A 154 19.60 0.82 -3.85
CA VAL A 154 18.23 0.32 -3.56
C VAL A 154 18.07 -1.16 -3.94
N THR A 155 18.66 -1.58 -5.07
CA THR A 155 18.61 -2.99 -5.51
C THR A 155 19.38 -3.88 -4.55
N ASP A 156 20.54 -3.45 -4.07
CA ASP A 156 21.37 -4.22 -3.14
C ASP A 156 20.71 -4.31 -1.74
N ALA A 157 20.13 -3.21 -1.26
CA ALA A 157 19.36 -3.21 -0.01
C ALA A 157 18.08 -4.05 -0.11
N SER A 158 17.40 -4.01 -1.26
CA SER A 158 16.25 -4.89 -1.52
C SER A 158 16.69 -6.35 -1.56
N ARG A 159 17.78 -6.71 -2.25
CA ARG A 159 18.24 -8.11 -2.26
C ARG A 159 18.55 -8.62 -0.86
N ALA A 160 19.34 -7.87 -0.09
CA ALA A 160 19.71 -8.25 1.26
C ALA A 160 18.48 -8.28 2.21
N GLY A 161 17.53 -7.35 2.05
CA GLY A 161 16.31 -7.33 2.84
C GLY A 161 15.34 -8.47 2.51
N TRP A 162 15.28 -8.91 1.25
CA TRP A 162 14.33 -9.93 0.80
C TRP A 162 14.60 -11.28 1.48
N GLU A 163 15.88 -11.62 1.64
CA GLU A 163 16.34 -12.83 2.32
C GLU A 163 15.86 -12.89 3.79
N LEU A 164 15.66 -11.73 4.42
CA LEU A 164 15.22 -11.63 5.82
C LEU A 164 13.73 -11.90 6.01
N ARG A 165 12.90 -11.87 4.95
CA ARG A 165 11.45 -12.09 5.05
C ARG A 165 11.09 -13.50 5.55
N ALA A 166 11.98 -14.47 5.41
CA ALA A 166 11.80 -15.82 5.91
C ALA A 166 11.85 -15.91 7.45
N ASP A 167 12.48 -14.94 8.11
CA ASP A 167 12.57 -14.83 9.57
C ASP A 167 11.88 -13.55 10.06
N PRO A 168 10.69 -13.65 10.68
CA PRO A 168 9.96 -12.48 11.18
C PRO A 168 10.75 -11.59 12.14
N ALA A 169 11.64 -12.17 12.97
CA ALA A 169 12.43 -11.39 13.92
C ALA A 169 13.53 -10.60 13.21
N ALA A 170 14.25 -11.24 12.28
CA ALA A 170 15.26 -10.58 11.46
C ALA A 170 14.64 -9.50 10.56
N HIS A 171 13.50 -9.79 9.93
CA HIS A 171 12.74 -8.82 9.13
C HIS A 171 12.34 -7.60 9.95
N HIS A 172 11.77 -7.82 11.15
CA HIS A 172 11.40 -6.73 12.05
C HIS A 172 12.64 -5.90 12.48
N ALA A 173 13.73 -6.56 12.85
CA ALA A 173 14.98 -5.88 13.21
C ALA A 173 15.52 -5.05 12.03
N ALA A 174 15.45 -5.57 10.80
CA ALA A 174 15.94 -4.91 9.59
C ALA A 174 15.16 -3.62 9.32
N LYS A 175 13.83 -3.71 9.41
CA LYS A 175 12.92 -2.57 9.31
C LYS A 175 13.25 -1.52 10.38
N ARG A 176 13.30 -1.91 11.66
CA ARG A 176 13.61 -0.97 12.76
C ARG A 176 14.98 -0.32 12.63
N TYR A 177 15.98 -1.06 12.17
CA TYR A 177 17.32 -0.51 11.92
C TYR A 177 17.29 0.53 10.79
N THR A 178 16.59 0.26 9.68
CA THR A 178 16.45 1.22 8.57
C THR A 178 15.65 2.46 8.98
N GLU A 179 14.53 2.27 9.67
CA GLU A 179 13.71 3.38 10.19
C GLU A 179 14.49 4.29 11.14
N ALA A 180 15.39 3.72 11.94
CA ALA A 180 16.20 4.49 12.89
C ALA A 180 17.37 5.22 12.21
N THR A 181 17.92 4.67 11.12
CA THR A 181 19.20 5.14 10.55
C THR A 181 19.08 5.86 9.21
N ILE A 182 18.02 5.60 8.44
CA ILE A 182 17.83 6.13 7.09
C ILE A 182 16.64 7.07 7.01
N THR A 183 15.47 6.66 7.47
CA THR A 183 14.22 7.45 7.32
C THR A 183 14.35 8.90 7.82
N PRO A 184 15.01 9.21 8.95
CA PRO A 184 15.18 10.59 9.41
C PRO A 184 15.97 11.47 8.42
N LEU A 185 16.88 10.88 7.64
CA LEU A 185 17.67 11.59 6.63
C LEU A 185 16.85 11.94 5.37
N LEU A 186 15.64 11.41 5.24
CA LEU A 186 14.77 11.53 4.07
C LEU A 186 13.47 12.27 4.35
N LYS A 187 13.20 12.73 5.58
CA LYS A 187 11.95 13.43 5.91
C LYS A 187 11.75 14.76 5.19
N GLY A 188 12.79 15.35 4.59
CA GLY A 188 12.63 16.51 3.71
C GLY A 188 12.02 16.17 2.35
N CYS A 189 12.07 14.90 1.92
CA CYS A 189 11.45 14.42 0.68
C CYS A 189 9.92 14.35 0.84
N PRO A 190 9.11 15.10 0.07
CA PRO A 190 7.66 15.13 0.24
C PRO A 190 6.98 13.75 0.08
N LEU A 191 7.49 12.92 -0.83
CA LEU A 191 6.96 11.58 -1.06
C LEU A 191 7.18 10.69 0.18
N ILE A 192 8.41 10.68 0.72
CA ILE A 192 8.74 9.88 1.91
C ILE A 192 8.00 10.40 3.13
N ASP A 193 7.99 11.72 3.37
CA ASP A 193 7.29 12.31 4.51
C ASP A 193 5.80 11.95 4.51
N ARG A 194 5.15 12.06 3.35
CA ARG A 194 3.73 11.69 3.24
C ARG A 194 3.49 10.20 3.47
N THR A 195 4.27 9.32 2.83
CA THR A 195 4.11 7.86 3.01
C THR A 195 4.38 7.43 4.45
N TRP A 196 5.29 8.11 5.15
CA TRP A 196 5.62 7.84 6.55
C TRP A 196 4.53 8.32 7.50
N ASN A 197 4.08 9.56 7.34
CA ASN A 197 3.10 10.17 8.25
C ASN A 197 1.66 9.70 8.01
N LYS A 198 1.35 9.18 6.81
CA LYS A 198 0.07 8.54 6.46
C LYS A 198 -1.13 9.42 6.88
N PRO A 199 -1.27 10.64 6.36
CA PRO A 199 -2.31 11.58 6.80
C PRO A 199 -3.73 11.04 6.65
N LEU A 200 -3.97 10.10 5.72
CA LEU A 200 -5.25 9.42 5.53
C LEU A 200 -5.31 8.02 6.18
N GLY A 201 -4.33 7.68 7.02
CA GLY A 201 -4.23 6.40 7.72
C GLY A 201 -3.55 5.27 6.93
N TYR A 202 -3.11 5.52 5.69
CA TYR A 202 -2.37 4.57 4.86
C TYR A 202 -1.33 5.28 3.96
N ALA A 203 -0.31 4.56 3.52
CA ALA A 203 0.83 5.14 2.79
C ALA A 203 0.56 5.38 1.30
N GLY A 204 -0.16 4.46 0.65
CA GLY A 204 -0.44 4.52 -0.79
C GLY A 204 -1.66 5.35 -1.18
N ASP A 205 -1.82 6.54 -0.62
CA ASP A 205 -2.97 7.40 -0.89
C ASP A 205 -2.93 8.10 -2.27
N TYR A 206 -4.03 8.74 -2.65
CA TYR A 206 -4.15 9.35 -3.97
C TYR A 206 -3.14 10.48 -4.21
N HIS A 207 -2.70 11.20 -3.18
CA HIS A 207 -1.64 12.21 -3.33
C HIS A 207 -0.29 11.56 -3.61
N VAL A 208 0.01 10.42 -2.99
CA VAL A 208 1.20 9.63 -3.31
C VAL A 208 1.15 9.15 -4.76
N MET A 209 -0.01 8.71 -5.24
CA MET A 209 -0.19 8.39 -6.66
C MET A 209 0.05 9.61 -7.56
N GLU A 210 -0.44 10.79 -7.16
CA GLU A 210 -0.23 12.04 -7.90
C GLU A 210 1.24 12.47 -7.96
N TYR A 211 2.06 12.21 -6.93
CA TYR A 211 3.52 12.40 -7.03
C TYR A 211 4.11 11.55 -8.16
N TYR A 212 3.66 10.30 -8.31
CA TYR A 212 4.12 9.42 -9.39
C TYR A 212 3.68 9.92 -10.77
N TYR A 213 2.45 10.40 -10.89
CA TYR A 213 1.92 10.90 -12.16
C TYR A 213 2.53 12.23 -12.60
N ARG A 214 2.78 13.16 -11.66
CA ARG A 214 3.40 14.46 -11.98
C ARG A 214 4.86 14.31 -12.41
N ASP A 215 5.58 13.39 -11.78
CA ASP A 215 6.98 13.11 -12.11
C ASP A 215 7.88 14.37 -12.04
N GLU A 216 7.64 15.20 -11.03
CA GLU A 216 8.34 16.48 -10.83
C GLU A 216 9.47 16.38 -9.80
N PHE A 217 10.30 17.43 -9.75
CA PHE A 217 11.27 17.65 -8.68
C PHE A 217 10.59 18.44 -7.56
N GLU A 218 10.25 17.78 -6.45
CA GLU A 218 9.51 18.41 -5.34
C GLU A 218 10.28 18.33 -4.02
N GLY A 219 10.41 19.44 -3.30
CA GLY A 219 11.08 19.48 -2.00
C GLY A 219 11.62 20.87 -1.63
N PRO A 220 11.86 21.12 -0.33
CA PRO A 220 12.28 22.44 0.15
C PRO A 220 13.74 22.78 -0.21
N THR A 221 14.57 21.79 -0.47
CA THR A 221 15.98 21.94 -0.86
C THR A 221 16.26 21.20 -2.18
N ALA A 222 17.38 21.53 -2.83
CA ALA A 222 17.85 20.80 -4.01
C ALA A 222 18.07 19.31 -3.70
N PHE A 223 18.61 18.98 -2.52
CA PHE A 223 18.76 17.59 -2.08
C PHE A 223 17.41 16.89 -1.99
N ASP A 224 16.43 17.49 -1.32
CA ASP A 224 15.13 16.86 -1.12
C ASP A 224 14.35 16.70 -2.43
N GLN A 225 14.49 17.65 -3.36
CA GLN A 225 13.96 17.56 -4.74
C GLN A 225 14.56 16.38 -5.52
N ILE A 226 15.88 16.20 -5.44
CA ILE A 226 16.56 15.06 -6.07
C ILE A 226 16.08 13.75 -5.44
N MET A 227 16.02 13.67 -4.10
CA MET A 227 15.55 12.46 -3.43
C MET A 227 14.10 12.13 -3.79
N HIS A 228 13.21 13.14 -3.84
CA HIS A 228 11.85 12.97 -4.30
C HIS A 228 11.80 12.34 -5.69
N LYS A 229 12.52 12.93 -6.65
CA LYS A 229 12.59 12.42 -8.01
C LYS A 229 13.14 11.00 -8.07
N LEU A 230 14.18 10.68 -7.30
CA LEU A 230 14.76 9.34 -7.22
C LEU A 230 13.77 8.28 -6.74
N PHE A 231 12.90 8.61 -5.77
CA PHE A 231 11.84 7.71 -5.30
C PHE A 231 10.68 7.62 -6.30
N VAL A 232 10.28 8.72 -6.95
CA VAL A 232 9.28 8.71 -8.04
C VAL A 232 9.76 7.88 -9.25
N GLN A 233 11.06 7.85 -9.48
CA GLN A 233 11.69 7.09 -10.56
C GLN A 233 12.01 5.64 -10.19
N ASN A 234 11.67 5.21 -8.97
CA ASN A 234 11.77 3.82 -8.54
C ASN A 234 10.88 2.92 -9.43
N PRO A 235 11.32 1.71 -9.82
CA PRO A 235 10.52 0.81 -10.65
C PRO A 235 9.11 0.52 -10.13
N MET A 236 8.89 0.45 -8.81
CA MET A 236 7.56 0.30 -8.22
C MET A 236 6.67 1.51 -8.50
N ALA A 237 7.19 2.72 -8.28
CA ALA A 237 6.47 3.97 -8.55
C ALA A 237 6.19 4.15 -10.05
N ARG A 238 7.17 3.86 -10.92
CA ARG A 238 6.98 3.87 -12.38
C ARG A 238 5.96 2.83 -12.83
N GLY A 239 5.90 1.70 -12.15
CA GLY A 239 4.88 0.66 -12.33
C GLY A 239 3.45 1.17 -12.11
N VAL A 240 3.23 2.13 -11.21
CA VAL A 240 1.91 2.78 -11.04
C VAL A 240 1.51 3.58 -12.28
N VAL A 241 2.47 4.27 -12.90
CA VAL A 241 2.20 5.04 -14.11
C VAL A 241 1.96 4.13 -15.31
N SER A 242 2.78 3.09 -15.48
CA SER A 242 2.64 2.14 -16.60
C SER A 242 1.39 1.27 -16.47
N ARG A 243 1.03 0.83 -15.26
CA ARG A 243 -0.19 0.03 -15.05
C ARG A 243 -1.47 0.82 -15.35
N ALA A 244 -1.52 2.12 -15.08
CA ALA A 244 -2.66 2.97 -15.41
C ALA A 244 -2.88 3.04 -16.93
N ARG A 245 -1.79 3.18 -17.72
CA ARG A 245 -1.85 3.14 -19.19
C ARG A 245 -2.26 1.75 -19.69
N PHE A 246 -1.68 0.70 -19.14
CA PHE A 246 -2.00 -0.67 -19.49
C PHE A 246 -3.48 -1.02 -19.26
N LEU A 247 -4.07 -0.54 -18.14
CA LEU A 247 -5.49 -0.72 -17.86
C LEU A 247 -6.39 -0.03 -18.88
N VAL A 248 -6.00 1.16 -19.35
CA VAL A 248 -6.70 1.86 -20.43
C VAL A 248 -6.56 1.12 -21.76
N GLU A 249 -5.39 0.57 -22.08
CA GLU A 249 -5.20 -0.25 -23.28
C GLU A 249 -6.08 -1.52 -23.27
N LEU A 250 -6.18 -2.20 -22.12
CA LEU A 250 -7.07 -3.34 -21.93
C LEU A 250 -8.55 -2.95 -22.06
N MET A 251 -8.95 -1.86 -21.41
CA MET A 251 -10.30 -1.29 -21.51
C MET A 251 -10.65 -1.00 -22.97
N ASP A 252 -9.72 -0.38 -23.70
CA ASP A 252 -9.86 0.00 -25.08
C ASP A 252 -10.08 -1.22 -25.98
N ALA A 253 -9.29 -2.27 -25.81
CA ALA A 253 -9.46 -3.52 -26.54
C ALA A 253 -10.86 -4.12 -26.33
N GLU A 254 -11.38 -4.08 -25.09
CA GLU A 254 -12.73 -4.57 -24.78
C GLU A 254 -13.83 -3.70 -25.40
N HIS A 255 -13.68 -2.38 -25.34
CA HIS A 255 -14.62 -1.46 -25.97
C HIS A 255 -14.67 -1.70 -27.49
N GLU A 256 -13.53 -1.91 -28.16
CA GLU A 256 -13.50 -2.26 -29.58
C GLU A 256 -14.21 -3.57 -29.89
N ARG A 257 -13.97 -4.58 -29.06
CA ARG A 257 -14.57 -5.91 -29.21
C ARG A 257 -16.09 -5.83 -29.14
N LEU A 258 -16.62 -5.05 -28.18
CA LEU A 258 -18.06 -4.87 -27.98
C LEU A 258 -18.70 -3.97 -29.04
N ALA A 259 -18.00 -2.93 -29.49
CA ALA A 259 -18.46 -2.10 -30.60
C ALA A 259 -18.65 -2.92 -31.89
N ARG A 260 -17.73 -3.87 -32.17
CA ARG A 260 -17.85 -4.79 -33.31
C ARG A 260 -19.03 -5.77 -33.18
N SER A 261 -19.51 -6.06 -31.97
CA SER A 261 -20.71 -6.86 -31.73
C SER A 261 -22.01 -6.04 -31.72
N GLY A 262 -21.96 -4.74 -32.04
CA GLY A 262 -23.13 -3.85 -32.09
C GLY A 262 -23.58 -3.32 -30.73
N THR A 263 -22.78 -3.49 -29.68
CA THR A 263 -23.06 -2.91 -28.35
C THR A 263 -22.74 -1.42 -28.37
N SER A 264 -23.72 -0.58 -28.06
CA SER A 264 -23.59 0.88 -28.14
C SER A 264 -23.09 1.55 -26.86
N GLU A 265 -23.21 0.88 -25.72
CA GLU A 265 -22.85 1.43 -24.40
C GLU A 265 -21.74 0.61 -23.77
N PHE A 266 -20.72 1.30 -23.22
CA PHE A 266 -19.58 0.68 -22.58
C PHE A 266 -19.43 1.20 -21.13
N ALA A 267 -19.88 0.39 -20.17
CA ALA A 267 -19.82 0.67 -18.75
C ALA A 267 -18.53 0.13 -18.13
N VAL A 268 -17.82 0.99 -17.40
CA VAL A 268 -16.56 0.68 -16.73
C VAL A 268 -16.63 1.02 -15.25
N ALA A 269 -16.12 0.16 -14.38
CA ALA A 269 -15.92 0.48 -12.97
C ALA A 269 -14.45 0.38 -12.53
N ASN A 270 -14.01 1.37 -11.75
CA ASN A 270 -12.70 1.43 -11.12
C ASN A 270 -12.86 1.39 -9.59
N LEU A 271 -12.48 0.27 -8.95
CA LEU A 271 -12.52 0.10 -7.49
C LEU A 271 -11.19 0.52 -6.85
N GLY A 272 -11.26 1.50 -5.96
CA GLY A 272 -10.06 2.18 -5.43
C GLY A 272 -9.49 3.12 -6.46
N CYS A 273 -10.34 4.00 -6.99
CA CYS A 273 -9.98 4.83 -8.14
C CYS A 273 -8.92 5.89 -7.82
N GLY A 274 -8.72 6.26 -6.54
CA GLY A 274 -7.83 7.35 -6.17
C GLY A 274 -8.17 8.63 -6.94
N SER A 275 -7.17 9.21 -7.62
CA SER A 275 -7.35 10.39 -8.47
C SER A 275 -7.97 10.11 -9.85
N GLY A 276 -8.30 8.86 -10.18
CA GLY A 276 -9.00 8.47 -11.42
C GLY A 276 -8.26 8.82 -12.71
N ARG A 277 -6.91 8.82 -12.71
CA ARG A 277 -6.10 9.23 -13.87
C ARG A 277 -6.34 8.40 -15.12
N GLU A 278 -6.82 7.16 -14.98
CA GLU A 278 -7.20 6.31 -16.11
C GLU A 278 -8.27 6.98 -17.00
N VAL A 279 -9.19 7.77 -16.42
CA VAL A 279 -10.19 8.52 -17.20
C VAL A 279 -9.53 9.57 -18.09
N GLN A 280 -8.57 10.31 -17.56
CA GLN A 280 -7.82 11.31 -18.33
C GLN A 280 -6.99 10.64 -19.42
N ILE A 281 -6.24 9.58 -19.07
CA ILE A 281 -5.43 8.83 -20.03
C ILE A 281 -6.32 8.35 -21.18
N TRP A 282 -7.46 7.72 -20.87
CA TRP A 282 -8.43 7.29 -21.87
C TRP A 282 -8.93 8.43 -22.76
N ALA A 283 -9.34 9.56 -22.17
CA ALA A 283 -9.82 10.72 -22.92
C ALA A 283 -8.75 11.30 -23.87
N GLU A 284 -7.47 11.22 -23.50
CA GLU A 284 -6.34 11.72 -24.28
C GLU A 284 -5.84 10.73 -25.35
N THR A 285 -5.89 9.42 -25.10
CA THR A 285 -5.29 8.41 -25.98
C THR A 285 -6.29 7.77 -26.95
N THR A 286 -7.58 7.81 -26.63
CA THR A 286 -8.57 6.96 -27.30
C THR A 286 -9.37 7.72 -28.36
N ALA A 287 -8.68 8.10 -29.43
CA ALA A 287 -9.23 8.92 -30.51
C ALA A 287 -10.28 8.22 -31.41
N ARG A 288 -10.78 6.99 -31.15
CA ARG A 288 -11.67 6.25 -32.10
C ARG A 288 -12.92 5.50 -31.58
N ARG A 289 -13.40 5.67 -30.34
CA ARG A 289 -14.43 4.80 -29.72
C ARG A 289 -15.76 5.48 -29.37
N GLY A 290 -16.80 4.68 -29.08
CA GLY A 290 -18.15 5.12 -28.73
C GLY A 290 -18.28 5.70 -27.30
N PRO A 291 -19.50 5.95 -26.81
CA PRO A 291 -19.72 6.49 -25.47
C PRO A 291 -19.27 5.52 -24.37
N ALA A 292 -18.83 6.06 -23.24
CA ALA A 292 -18.46 5.26 -22.07
C ALA A 292 -19.00 5.87 -20.77
N THR A 293 -19.48 5.01 -19.87
CA THR A 293 -19.94 5.39 -18.53
C THR A 293 -18.97 4.86 -17.50
N TRP A 294 -18.33 5.76 -16.75
CA TRP A 294 -17.35 5.41 -15.71
C TRP A 294 -17.98 5.46 -14.33
N THR A 295 -17.85 4.38 -13.58
CA THR A 295 -18.20 4.29 -12.16
C THR A 295 -16.90 4.31 -11.35
N LEU A 296 -16.58 5.46 -10.76
CA LEU A 296 -15.39 5.66 -9.94
C LEU A 296 -15.75 5.40 -8.47
N ILE A 297 -15.09 4.42 -7.85
CA ILE A 297 -15.44 3.92 -6.52
C ILE A 297 -14.26 4.11 -5.59
N ASP A 298 -14.45 4.85 -4.51
CA ASP A 298 -13.41 5.05 -3.49
C ASP A 298 -14.02 5.25 -2.09
N GLN A 299 -13.22 5.00 -1.06
CA GLN A 299 -13.61 5.24 0.33
C GLN A 299 -13.37 6.69 0.77
N GLU A 300 -12.51 7.42 0.06
CA GLU A 300 -12.17 8.81 0.36
C GLU A 300 -12.99 9.77 -0.49
N GLU A 301 -13.82 10.61 0.14
CA GLU A 301 -14.61 11.63 -0.57
C GLU A 301 -13.72 12.64 -1.31
N GLU A 302 -12.57 12.99 -0.73
CA GLU A 302 -11.61 13.91 -1.35
C GLU A 302 -10.99 13.31 -2.61
N ALA A 303 -10.65 12.02 -2.59
CA ALA A 303 -10.16 11.32 -3.77
C ALA A 303 -11.20 11.32 -4.90
N LEU A 304 -12.48 11.04 -4.59
CA LEU A 304 -13.58 11.11 -5.57
C LEU A 304 -13.77 12.52 -6.13
N ALA A 305 -13.66 13.56 -5.29
CA ALA A 305 -13.75 14.95 -5.75
C ALA A 305 -12.62 15.29 -6.73
N VAL A 306 -11.39 14.88 -6.42
CA VAL A 306 -10.22 15.04 -7.30
C VAL A 306 -10.40 14.26 -8.61
N ALA A 307 -10.84 12.99 -8.54
CA ALA A 307 -11.11 12.16 -9.70
C ALA A 307 -12.18 12.75 -10.61
N TYR A 308 -13.25 13.30 -10.05
CA TYR A 308 -14.27 14.02 -10.79
C TYR A 308 -13.71 15.26 -11.48
N GLN A 309 -12.94 16.10 -10.77
CA GLN A 309 -12.37 17.31 -11.36
C GLN A 309 -11.45 17.00 -12.54
N ILE A 310 -10.57 16.01 -12.39
CA ILE A 310 -9.64 15.54 -13.42
C ILE A 310 -10.41 14.96 -14.61
N GLY A 311 -11.25 13.97 -14.34
CA GLY A 311 -12.00 13.24 -15.36
C GLY A 311 -12.92 14.17 -16.12
N HIS A 312 -13.72 14.99 -15.41
CA HIS A 312 -14.69 15.90 -16.01
C HIS A 312 -14.01 16.96 -16.89
N LYS A 313 -12.82 17.45 -16.50
CA LYS A 313 -12.02 18.35 -17.35
C LYS A 313 -11.56 17.64 -18.61
N ALA A 314 -11.06 16.41 -18.51
CA ALA A 314 -10.57 15.65 -19.65
C ALA A 314 -11.67 15.31 -20.65
N ILE A 315 -12.84 14.83 -20.18
CA ILE A 315 -13.95 14.45 -21.07
C ILE A 315 -14.64 15.65 -21.72
N ARG A 316 -14.71 16.83 -21.05
CA ARG A 316 -15.28 18.04 -21.67
C ARG A 316 -14.45 18.55 -22.85
N GLY A 317 -13.14 18.28 -22.84
CA GLY A 317 -12.24 18.58 -23.95
C GLY A 317 -12.27 17.52 -25.06
N ALA A 318 -12.87 16.36 -24.82
CA ALA A 318 -12.94 15.28 -25.79
C ALA A 318 -14.17 15.45 -26.70
N GLU A 319 -14.04 15.04 -27.96
CA GLU A 319 -15.13 15.11 -28.95
C GLU A 319 -16.30 14.13 -28.66
N ARG A 320 -16.31 13.44 -27.51
CA ARG A 320 -17.15 12.26 -27.29
C ARG A 320 -17.86 12.22 -25.94
N PRO A 321 -19.11 11.74 -25.91
CA PRO A 321 -19.87 11.65 -24.68
C PRO A 321 -19.29 10.57 -23.76
N ALA A 322 -18.88 10.97 -22.57
CA ALA A 322 -18.60 10.09 -21.46
C ALA A 322 -19.32 10.61 -20.21
N GLU A 323 -19.78 9.70 -19.36
CA GLU A 323 -20.42 10.03 -18.09
C GLU A 323 -19.52 9.58 -16.93
N LEU A 324 -19.44 10.39 -15.87
CA LEU A 324 -18.75 10.03 -14.63
C LEU A 324 -19.78 9.88 -13.51
N LYS A 325 -19.84 8.69 -12.93
CA LYS A 325 -20.58 8.36 -11.71
C LYS A 325 -19.58 8.16 -10.58
N LEU A 326 -19.82 8.82 -9.45
CA LEU A 326 -18.99 8.68 -8.25
C LEU A 326 -19.74 7.81 -7.23
N LEU A 327 -19.08 6.80 -6.68
CA LEU A 327 -19.62 5.94 -5.65
C LEU A 327 -18.71 5.95 -4.43
N HIS A 328 -19.15 6.61 -3.36
CA HIS A 328 -18.47 6.56 -2.07
C HIS A 328 -18.76 5.24 -1.36
N LEU A 329 -17.70 4.47 -1.08
CA LEU A 329 -17.82 3.14 -0.48
C LEU A 329 -16.70 2.88 0.52
N SER A 330 -17.08 2.64 1.78
CA SER A 330 -16.12 2.19 2.79
C SER A 330 -15.57 0.79 2.47
N PHE A 331 -14.26 0.67 2.28
CA PHE A 331 -13.62 -0.62 2.04
C PHE A 331 -13.73 -1.55 3.25
N SER A 332 -13.71 -1.02 4.46
CA SER A 332 -13.98 -1.79 5.68
C SER A 332 -15.39 -2.39 5.71
N LYS A 333 -16.39 -1.75 5.07
CA LYS A 333 -17.72 -2.34 4.89
C LYS A 333 -17.72 -3.35 3.74
N LEU A 334 -17.09 -3.04 2.61
CA LEU A 334 -16.91 -3.95 1.47
C LEU A 334 -16.27 -5.28 1.90
N LEU A 335 -15.24 -5.23 2.74
CA LEU A 335 -14.51 -6.40 3.23
C LEU A 335 -15.34 -7.29 4.17
N ARG A 336 -16.30 -6.69 4.89
CA ARG A 336 -17.19 -7.38 5.83
C ARG A 336 -18.44 -7.93 5.16
N HIS A 337 -18.98 -7.20 4.20
CA HIS A 337 -20.24 -7.49 3.52
C HIS A 337 -20.08 -7.34 1.99
N PRO A 338 -19.22 -8.13 1.35
CA PRO A 338 -18.98 -8.04 -0.10
C PRO A 338 -20.25 -8.33 -0.91
N GLU A 339 -21.19 -9.10 -0.38
CA GLU A 339 -22.51 -9.37 -0.96
C GLU A 339 -23.45 -8.16 -0.99
N ALA A 340 -23.23 -7.19 -0.10
CA ALA A 340 -24.00 -5.95 -0.04
C ALA A 340 -23.55 -4.96 -1.12
N PHE A 341 -22.44 -5.25 -1.82
CA PHE A 341 -21.90 -4.41 -2.87
C PHE A 341 -22.72 -4.54 -4.16
N LYS A 342 -23.51 -3.51 -4.44
CA LYS A 342 -24.38 -3.43 -5.62
C LYS A 342 -24.16 -2.11 -6.33
N PHE A 343 -23.77 -2.20 -7.58
CA PHE A 343 -23.75 -1.15 -8.58
C PHE A 343 -24.13 -1.81 -9.91
N GLU A 344 -24.38 -1.03 -10.94
CA GLU A 344 -24.83 -1.54 -12.24
C GLU A 344 -23.83 -2.55 -12.81
N ASP A 345 -24.33 -3.50 -13.62
CA ASP A 345 -23.44 -4.45 -14.28
C ASP A 345 -22.53 -3.72 -15.28
N GLN A 346 -21.27 -4.14 -15.37
CA GLN A 346 -20.23 -3.48 -16.14
C GLN A 346 -19.69 -4.36 -17.26
N ASN A 347 -19.19 -3.72 -18.32
CA ASN A 347 -18.44 -4.39 -19.37
C ASN A 347 -16.98 -4.63 -18.96
N TYR A 348 -16.41 -3.68 -18.21
CA TYR A 348 -15.03 -3.75 -17.73
C TYR A 348 -14.94 -3.30 -16.26
N ILE A 349 -14.31 -4.09 -15.41
CA ILE A 349 -14.05 -3.73 -14.01
C ILE A 349 -12.56 -3.85 -13.75
N PHE A 350 -11.98 -2.88 -13.04
CA PHE A 350 -10.60 -3.02 -12.59
C PHE A 350 -10.35 -2.49 -11.18
N SER A 351 -9.29 -3.01 -10.56
CA SER A 351 -8.73 -2.51 -9.30
C SER A 351 -7.22 -2.73 -9.31
N SER A 352 -6.43 -1.66 -9.18
CA SER A 352 -4.99 -1.70 -9.47
C SER A 352 -4.10 -1.62 -8.23
N GLY A 353 -4.61 -1.15 -7.09
CA GLY A 353 -3.82 -0.96 -5.86
C GLY A 353 -4.46 -1.51 -4.57
N LEU A 354 -5.75 -1.85 -4.57
CA LEU A 354 -6.42 -2.33 -3.35
C LEU A 354 -5.92 -3.73 -2.94
N PHE A 355 -5.68 -4.60 -3.92
CA PHE A 355 -5.35 -6.01 -3.68
C PHE A 355 -3.97 -6.21 -3.06
N ASP A 356 -3.08 -5.22 -3.19
CA ASP A 356 -1.77 -5.16 -2.52
C ASP A 356 -1.87 -5.27 -0.98
N TYR A 357 -3.07 -5.06 -0.40
CA TYR A 357 -3.30 -5.10 1.04
C TYR A 357 -4.23 -6.23 1.49
N LEU A 358 -4.80 -6.99 0.55
CA LEU A 358 -5.79 -8.01 0.86
C LEU A 358 -5.15 -9.37 1.02
N ARG A 359 -5.42 -10.05 2.14
CA ARG A 359 -5.10 -11.47 2.30
C ARG A 359 -5.85 -12.30 1.25
N LEU A 360 -5.31 -13.47 0.88
CA LEU A 360 -5.82 -14.28 -0.23
C LEU A 360 -7.32 -14.59 -0.13
N ASP A 361 -7.81 -14.97 1.05
CA ASP A 361 -9.22 -15.27 1.31
C ASP A 361 -10.14 -14.06 1.01
N ARG A 362 -9.70 -12.87 1.40
CA ARG A 362 -10.41 -11.61 1.14
C ARG A 362 -10.31 -11.19 -0.32
N ALA A 363 -9.14 -11.36 -0.92
CA ALA A 363 -8.93 -11.10 -2.35
C ALA A 363 -9.86 -11.98 -3.21
N GLN A 364 -9.95 -13.28 -2.92
CA GLN A 364 -10.86 -14.21 -3.61
C GLN A 364 -12.32 -13.78 -3.49
N THR A 365 -12.74 -13.39 -2.28
CA THR A 365 -14.13 -12.97 -2.02
C THR A 365 -14.49 -11.69 -2.77
N ILE A 366 -13.59 -10.70 -2.78
CA ILE A 366 -13.81 -9.44 -3.52
C ILE A 366 -13.74 -9.68 -5.02
N ALA A 367 -12.78 -10.48 -5.51
CA ALA A 367 -12.70 -10.84 -6.93
C ALA A 367 -14.00 -11.49 -7.43
N LYS A 368 -14.59 -12.38 -6.63
CA LYS A 368 -15.91 -12.98 -6.92
C LYS A 368 -17.04 -11.94 -6.93
N ALA A 369 -17.07 -11.03 -5.96
CA ALA A 369 -18.09 -9.97 -5.92
C ALA A 369 -18.01 -9.04 -7.14
N LEU A 370 -16.79 -8.70 -7.60
CA LEU A 370 -16.57 -7.92 -8.81
C LEU A 370 -16.97 -8.71 -10.07
N TYR A 371 -16.60 -9.98 -10.16
CA TYR A 371 -16.99 -10.87 -11.26
C TYR A 371 -18.52 -10.99 -11.40
N ASP A 372 -19.24 -11.04 -10.28
CA ASP A 372 -20.70 -11.11 -10.28
C ASP A 372 -21.38 -9.84 -10.82
N ARG A 373 -20.65 -8.72 -10.89
CA ARG A 373 -21.07 -7.45 -11.49
C ARG A 373 -20.62 -7.26 -12.93
N LEU A 374 -19.97 -8.25 -13.54
CA LEU A 374 -19.73 -8.23 -14.99
C LEU A 374 -20.98 -8.67 -15.75
N VAL A 375 -21.24 -8.06 -16.91
CA VAL A 375 -22.13 -8.65 -17.91
C VAL A 375 -21.51 -9.93 -18.49
N PRO A 376 -22.30 -10.85 -19.10
CA PRO A 376 -21.73 -11.96 -19.88
C PRO A 376 -20.74 -11.45 -20.94
N GLY A 377 -19.58 -12.08 -21.03
CA GLY A 377 -18.46 -11.65 -21.87
C GLY A 377 -17.65 -10.44 -21.35
N GLY A 378 -18.07 -9.82 -20.24
CA GLY A 378 -17.36 -8.73 -19.58
C GLY A 378 -16.01 -9.18 -19.00
N ARG A 379 -15.14 -8.22 -18.67
CA ARG A 379 -13.77 -8.50 -18.21
C ARG A 379 -13.42 -7.80 -16.91
N LEU A 380 -12.76 -8.51 -16.02
CA LEU A 380 -12.20 -8.04 -14.75
C LEU A 380 -10.66 -8.01 -14.84
N ALA A 381 -10.04 -6.95 -14.34
CA ALA A 381 -8.59 -6.82 -14.22
C ALA A 381 -8.18 -6.43 -12.79
N ILE A 382 -7.42 -7.30 -12.11
CA ILE A 382 -6.95 -7.08 -10.73
C ILE A 382 -5.43 -6.99 -10.72
N GLY A 383 -4.90 -5.83 -10.30
CA GLY A 383 -3.46 -5.58 -10.18
C GLY A 383 -2.90 -5.94 -8.81
N ASN A 384 -1.66 -6.44 -8.78
CA ASN A 384 -0.89 -6.63 -7.55
C ASN A 384 0.62 -6.52 -7.80
N ALA A 385 1.37 -6.00 -6.83
CA ALA A 385 2.83 -5.96 -6.84
C ALA A 385 3.45 -7.36 -7.03
N ILE A 386 4.42 -7.48 -7.93
CA ILE A 386 5.13 -8.74 -8.21
C ILE A 386 6.05 -9.12 -7.05
N GLY A 387 6.02 -10.38 -6.63
CA GLY A 387 7.03 -11.01 -5.77
C GLY A 387 7.75 -12.17 -6.48
N PRO A 388 9.07 -12.35 -6.31
CA PRO A 388 9.99 -11.49 -5.55
C PRO A 388 10.27 -10.15 -6.22
N ASN A 389 10.48 -9.10 -5.43
CA ASN A 389 10.64 -7.74 -5.92
C ASN A 389 12.01 -7.17 -5.59
N THR A 390 12.73 -6.68 -6.60
CA THR A 390 14.10 -6.14 -6.46
C THR A 390 14.13 -4.68 -6.00
N ASN A 391 12.98 -4.08 -5.72
CA ASN A 391 12.81 -2.66 -5.35
C ASN A 391 11.84 -2.46 -4.18
N PHE A 392 11.63 -3.49 -3.35
CA PHE A 392 10.68 -3.44 -2.23
C PHE A 392 11.19 -2.70 -1.00
N TRP A 393 12.50 -2.52 -0.87
CA TRP A 393 13.10 -1.94 0.33
C TRP A 393 12.63 -0.49 0.62
N PRO A 394 12.52 0.42 -0.38
CA PRO A 394 11.97 1.75 -0.15
C PRO A 394 10.56 1.76 0.45
N PRO A 395 9.52 1.13 -0.16
CA PRO A 395 8.19 1.14 0.45
C PRO A 395 8.19 0.44 1.82
N GLU A 396 8.72 -0.78 1.93
CA GLU A 396 8.56 -1.54 3.18
C GLU A 396 9.39 -0.99 4.34
N PHE A 397 10.67 -0.65 4.10
CA PHE A 397 11.62 -0.38 5.19
C PHE A 397 11.88 1.10 5.42
N VAL A 398 11.77 1.94 4.39
CA VAL A 398 11.95 3.40 4.55
C VAL A 398 10.63 4.09 4.87
N ALA A 399 9.58 3.74 4.14
CA ALA A 399 8.29 4.42 4.18
C ALA A 399 7.25 3.77 5.12
N ASP A 400 7.60 2.67 5.80
CA ASP A 400 6.66 1.88 6.62
C ASP A 400 5.40 1.49 5.83
N TRP A 401 5.58 1.07 4.59
CA TRP A 401 4.49 0.71 3.68
C TRP A 401 4.50 -0.80 3.44
N PRO A 402 3.77 -1.58 4.26
CA PRO A 402 3.65 -3.02 4.06
C PRO A 402 2.78 -3.31 2.83
N ILE A 403 3.31 -4.13 1.91
CA ILE A 403 2.64 -4.57 0.68
C ILE A 403 2.70 -6.10 0.61
N LEU A 404 1.61 -6.72 0.15
CA LEU A 404 1.54 -8.16 -0.14
C LEU A 404 2.02 -8.41 -1.57
N TYR A 405 3.31 -8.69 -1.72
CA TYR A 405 3.91 -9.10 -3.00
C TYR A 405 3.46 -10.52 -3.35
N ARG A 406 2.97 -10.71 -4.58
CA ARG A 406 2.40 -11.98 -5.06
C ARG A 406 3.21 -12.58 -6.21
N SER A 407 3.38 -13.90 -6.17
CA SER A 407 3.82 -14.69 -7.32
C SER A 407 2.70 -14.84 -8.35
N LYS A 408 3.00 -15.40 -9.53
CA LYS A 408 1.99 -15.74 -10.53
C LYS A 408 0.94 -16.71 -9.95
N ASP A 409 1.37 -17.72 -9.21
CA ASP A 409 0.48 -18.72 -8.60
C ASP A 409 -0.45 -18.09 -7.56
N ASP A 410 0.06 -17.13 -6.76
CA ASP A 410 -0.77 -16.37 -5.82
C ASP A 410 -1.84 -15.54 -6.55
N MET A 411 -1.54 -15.04 -7.74
CA MET A 411 -2.49 -14.31 -8.57
C MET A 411 -3.59 -15.23 -9.11
N GLU A 412 -3.21 -16.39 -9.67
CA GLU A 412 -4.16 -17.40 -10.15
C GLU A 412 -5.06 -17.91 -9.02
N ALA A 413 -4.50 -18.09 -7.82
CA ALA A 413 -5.25 -18.51 -6.64
C ALA A 413 -6.36 -17.53 -6.24
N MET A 414 -6.30 -16.25 -6.62
CA MET A 414 -7.39 -15.29 -6.35
C MET A 414 -8.67 -15.62 -7.15
N ALA A 415 -8.58 -16.40 -8.24
CA ALA A 415 -9.72 -16.81 -9.03
C ALA A 415 -10.44 -18.07 -8.49
N ALA A 416 -10.00 -18.64 -7.36
CA ALA A 416 -10.49 -19.95 -6.88
C ALA A 416 -11.99 -20.03 -6.58
N LEU A 417 -12.65 -18.89 -6.31
CA LEU A 417 -14.10 -18.84 -6.04
C LEU A 417 -14.95 -18.54 -7.29
N LEU A 418 -14.31 -18.33 -8.44
CA LEU A 418 -14.99 -18.04 -9.70
C LEU A 418 -15.56 -19.33 -10.33
N PRO A 419 -16.64 -19.24 -11.12
CA PRO A 419 -17.19 -20.42 -11.79
C PRO A 419 -16.22 -20.97 -12.82
N GLY A 420 -16.28 -22.27 -13.11
CA GLY A 420 -15.41 -22.92 -14.11
C GLY A 420 -15.61 -22.43 -15.55
N SER A 421 -16.64 -21.62 -15.84
CA SER A 421 -16.82 -20.93 -17.12
C SER A 421 -16.02 -19.62 -17.22
N ALA A 422 -15.37 -19.17 -16.15
CA ALA A 422 -14.53 -17.98 -16.17
C ALA A 422 -13.19 -18.30 -16.86
N GLU A 423 -12.82 -17.50 -17.87
CA GLU A 423 -11.49 -17.59 -18.49
C GLU A 423 -10.53 -16.75 -17.66
N VAL A 424 -9.41 -17.35 -17.23
CA VAL A 424 -8.44 -16.72 -16.31
C VAL A 424 -7.07 -16.67 -16.97
N ASP A 425 -6.43 -15.50 -16.90
CA ASP A 425 -5.06 -15.28 -17.35
C ASP A 425 -4.31 -14.38 -16.36
N VAL A 426 -2.98 -14.52 -16.28
CA VAL A 426 -2.12 -13.65 -15.47
C VAL A 426 -1.01 -13.09 -16.35
N VAL A 427 -1.01 -11.77 -16.48
CA VAL A 427 -0.06 -11.02 -17.31
C VAL A 427 0.78 -10.07 -16.45
N VAL A 428 1.90 -9.63 -16.99
CA VAL A 428 2.75 -8.60 -16.39
C VAL A 428 2.52 -7.30 -17.14
N GLU A 429 2.32 -6.19 -16.42
CA GLU A 429 2.24 -4.87 -17.06
C GLU A 429 3.60 -4.45 -17.64
N PRO A 430 3.65 -3.57 -18.66
CA PRO A 430 4.89 -3.28 -19.40
C PRO A 430 6.10 -2.82 -18.57
N GLY A 431 5.87 -2.19 -17.42
CA GLY A 431 6.89 -1.74 -16.47
C GLY A 431 7.50 -2.85 -15.61
N GLY A 432 6.93 -4.06 -15.60
CA GLY A 432 7.48 -5.23 -14.91
C GLY A 432 7.34 -5.21 -13.39
N ALA A 433 6.54 -4.30 -12.81
CA ALA A 433 6.38 -4.17 -11.37
C ALA A 433 5.10 -4.82 -10.82
N TYR A 434 4.08 -4.99 -11.67
CA TYR A 434 2.77 -5.50 -11.26
C TYR A 434 2.29 -6.66 -12.15
N TYR A 435 1.71 -7.69 -11.51
CA TYR A 435 0.88 -8.68 -12.19
C TYR A 435 -0.54 -8.15 -12.34
N PHE A 436 -1.24 -8.58 -13.39
CA PHE A 436 -2.68 -8.44 -13.54
C PHE A 436 -3.33 -9.81 -13.72
N LEU A 437 -4.25 -10.15 -12.81
CA LEU A 437 -5.21 -11.22 -13.01
C LEU A 437 -6.31 -10.69 -13.92
N LEU A 438 -6.42 -11.27 -15.12
CA LEU A 438 -7.43 -10.96 -16.09
C LEU A 438 -8.46 -12.08 -16.12
N VAL A 439 -9.73 -11.74 -15.94
CA VAL A 439 -10.82 -12.71 -15.92
C VAL A 439 -11.90 -12.30 -16.90
N ARG A 440 -12.34 -13.21 -17.76
CA ARG A 440 -13.54 -13.03 -18.59
C ARG A 440 -14.70 -13.82 -18.05
N LYS A 441 -15.87 -13.19 -18.00
CA LYS A 441 -17.13 -13.86 -17.67
C LYS A 441 -17.67 -14.62 -18.88
N GLY A 442 -17.89 -15.93 -18.70
CA GLY A 442 -18.46 -16.80 -19.73
C GLY A 442 -19.92 -16.51 -20.07
#